data_AF-A0A950PLH6-F1
#
_entry.id   AF-A0A950PLH6-F1
#
_cell.length_a   1.000
_cell.length_b   1.000
_cell.length_c   1.000
_cell.angle_alpha   90.00
_cell.angle_beta   90.00
_cell.angle_gamma   90.00
#
_symmetry.space_group_name_H-M   'P 1'
#
loop_
_entity.id
_entity.type
_entity.pdbx_description
1 polymer ?
#
loop_
_entity_poly.entity_id
_entity_poly.type
_entity_poly.pdbx_seq_one_letter_code
_entity_poly.pdbx_strand_id
1 'polypeptide(L)'
;MASITPEPDPAAGHSFTPPTRWPGAVQPPDSPGFEQSAKAWLFDLAPARWQYEDVLHKNPAELARMVRLQLEGDIAAMQTGLRALRDSLMPHKATRGEIGAHPGTADVYAREKAWACAMRDQVKLIEEALIAVCKSSRRQPATGAGIRRRPPLPGPRPMGE
;
A
#
# COMPACT_ATOMS: atom_id res chain seq x y z
N MET A 1 -24.21 47.68 6.53
CA MET A 1 -23.68 46.36 6.95
C MET A 1 -23.13 45.68 5.70
N ALA A 2 -21.81 45.69 5.51
CA ALA A 2 -21.16 45.10 4.34
C ALA A 2 -20.82 43.65 4.66
N SER A 3 -21.46 42.70 3.97
CA SER A 3 -21.13 41.29 4.07
C SER A 3 -19.87 41.01 3.23
N ILE A 4 -18.80 40.67 3.91
CA ILE A 4 -17.57 40.13 3.33
C ILE A 4 -17.88 38.72 2.80
N THR A 5 -17.89 38.58 1.48
CA THR A 5 -17.79 37.26 0.83
C THR A 5 -16.34 36.80 0.99
N PRO A 6 -16.05 35.65 1.62
CA PRO A 6 -14.68 35.13 1.64
C PRO A 6 -14.29 34.67 0.23
N GLU A 7 -13.21 35.25 -0.29
CA GLU A 7 -12.51 34.83 -1.50
C GLU A 7 -12.02 33.38 -1.32
N PRO A 8 -12.21 32.48 -2.31
CA PRO A 8 -11.71 31.11 -2.22
C PRO A 8 -10.16 31.11 -2.25
N ASP A 9 -9.57 30.48 -1.23
CA ASP A 9 -8.12 30.31 -1.07
C ASP A 9 -7.52 29.57 -2.30
N PRO A 10 -6.55 30.16 -3.03
CA PRO A 10 -5.94 29.55 -4.21
C PRO A 10 -5.02 28.35 -3.90
N ALA A 11 -4.94 27.90 -2.63
CA ALA A 11 -4.14 26.76 -2.20
C ALA A 11 -4.87 25.40 -2.18
N ALA A 12 -6.09 25.31 -2.72
CA ALA A 12 -6.76 24.02 -2.91
C ALA A 12 -6.09 23.22 -4.05
N GLY A 13 -4.94 22.63 -3.74
CA GLY A 13 -4.31 21.60 -4.55
C GLY A 13 -5.32 20.50 -4.85
N HIS A 14 -5.32 20.01 -6.10
CA HIS A 14 -6.20 18.96 -6.60
C HIS A 14 -6.42 17.84 -5.58
N SER A 15 -7.56 17.90 -4.89
CA SER A 15 -7.97 16.88 -3.93
C SER A 15 -8.09 15.54 -4.63
N PHE A 16 -7.34 14.54 -4.16
CA PHE A 16 -7.42 13.19 -4.70
C PHE A 16 -8.79 12.61 -4.36
N THR A 17 -9.59 12.32 -5.39
CA THR A 17 -10.81 11.54 -5.22
C THR A 17 -10.43 10.06 -5.27
N PRO A 18 -10.48 9.32 -4.16
CA PRO A 18 -10.13 7.90 -4.16
C PRO A 18 -11.06 7.13 -5.11
N PRO A 19 -10.52 6.20 -5.91
CA PRO A 19 -11.35 5.33 -6.72
C PRO A 19 -12.29 4.52 -5.82
N THR A 20 -13.44 4.09 -6.34
CA THR A 20 -14.45 3.31 -5.57
C THR A 20 -13.89 2.05 -4.91
N ARG A 21 -12.75 1.53 -5.41
CA ARG A 21 -12.06 0.36 -4.84
C ARG A 21 -10.98 0.70 -3.81
N TRP A 22 -10.78 1.96 -3.45
CA TRP A 22 -9.79 2.34 -2.45
C TRP A 22 -10.16 1.79 -1.06
N PRO A 23 -9.21 1.23 -0.30
CA PRO A 23 -9.49 0.73 1.04
C PRO A 23 -9.78 1.89 2.00
N GLY A 24 -10.95 1.87 2.65
CA GLY A 24 -11.39 2.97 3.53
C GLY A 24 -10.53 3.21 4.78
N ALA A 25 -9.69 2.25 5.16
CA ALA A 25 -8.73 2.37 6.25
C ALA A 25 -7.44 3.13 5.86
N VAL A 26 -7.21 3.36 4.56
CA VAL A 26 -6.00 4.04 4.06
C VAL A 26 -6.35 5.44 3.62
N GLN A 27 -5.60 6.43 4.12
CA GLN A 27 -5.82 7.81 3.72
C GLN A 27 -5.47 8.03 2.24
N PRO A 28 -6.06 9.04 1.58
CA PRO A 28 -5.65 9.48 0.24
C PRO A 28 -4.14 9.84 0.15
N PRO A 29 -3.49 9.66 -1.02
CA PRO A 29 -2.05 9.89 -1.22
C PRO A 29 -1.59 11.36 -1.10
N ASP A 30 -2.51 12.31 -1.15
CA ASP A 30 -2.29 13.74 -0.87
C ASP A 30 -2.33 14.06 0.64
N SER A 31 -2.77 13.11 1.48
CA SER A 31 -2.77 13.28 2.94
C SER A 31 -1.38 13.01 3.54
N PRO A 32 -0.90 13.84 4.50
CA PRO A 32 0.33 13.58 5.24
C PRO A 32 0.38 12.22 5.97
N GLY A 33 -0.77 11.66 6.34
CA GLY A 33 -0.88 10.35 7.01
C GLY A 33 -1.03 9.16 6.06
N PHE A 34 -0.94 9.37 4.74
CA PHE A 34 -1.06 8.30 3.74
C PHE A 34 -0.12 7.13 4.01
N GLU A 35 1.19 7.40 4.09
CA GLU A 35 2.19 6.34 4.18
C GLU A 35 2.02 5.52 5.46
N GLN A 36 1.74 6.19 6.59
CA GLN A 36 1.56 5.52 7.88
C GLN A 36 0.28 4.66 7.91
N SER A 37 -0.83 5.17 7.37
CA SER A 37 -2.09 4.41 7.28
C SER A 37 -1.98 3.25 6.29
N ALA A 38 -1.31 3.43 5.16
CA ALA A 38 -1.02 2.37 4.20
C ALA A 38 -0.15 1.27 4.82
N LYS A 39 0.91 1.63 5.56
CA LYS A 39 1.77 0.67 6.27
C LYS A 39 0.97 -0.17 7.27
N ALA A 40 0.18 0.47 8.13
CA ALA A 40 -0.62 -0.24 9.12
C ALA A 40 -1.54 -1.27 8.45
N TRP A 41 -2.30 -0.81 7.44
CA TRP A 41 -3.22 -1.67 6.68
C TRP A 41 -2.51 -2.82 5.95
N LEU A 42 -1.34 -2.56 5.34
CA LEU A 42 -0.56 -3.59 4.68
C LEU A 42 -0.01 -4.63 5.67
N PHE A 43 0.40 -4.22 6.88
CA PHE A 43 0.86 -5.14 7.92
C PHE A 43 -0.26 -5.95 8.55
N ASP A 44 -1.50 -5.46 8.53
CA ASP A 44 -2.68 -6.24 8.92
C ASP A 44 -2.98 -7.37 7.92
N LEU A 45 -2.62 -7.18 6.64
CA LEU A 45 -2.74 -8.21 5.58
C LEU A 45 -1.52 -9.12 5.49
N ALA A 46 -0.35 -8.62 5.86
CA ALA A 46 0.90 -9.34 5.77
C ALA A 46 0.96 -10.47 6.81
N PRO A 47 1.73 -11.54 6.53
CA PRO A 47 2.08 -12.48 7.57
C PRO A 47 2.81 -11.81 8.73
N ALA A 48 2.45 -12.16 9.97
CA ALA A 48 3.01 -11.55 11.19
C ALA A 48 4.55 -11.53 11.23
N ARG A 49 5.20 -12.56 10.67
CA ARG A 49 6.67 -12.66 10.60
C ARG A 49 7.33 -11.48 9.88
N TRP A 50 6.64 -10.79 8.97
CA TRP A 50 7.17 -9.64 8.24
C TRP A 50 7.25 -8.37 9.08
N GLN A 51 6.53 -8.30 10.21
CA GLN A 51 6.54 -7.12 11.09
C GLN A 51 7.91 -6.89 11.74
N TYR A 52 8.76 -7.92 11.80
CA TYR A 52 10.12 -7.84 12.35
C TYR A 52 11.17 -7.37 11.32
N GLU A 53 10.79 -7.23 10.06
CA GLU A 53 11.71 -6.88 8.97
C GLU A 53 11.78 -5.35 8.82
N ASP A 54 12.82 -4.74 9.39
CA ASP A 54 13.07 -3.28 9.31
C ASP A 54 13.07 -2.75 7.87
N VAL A 55 13.50 -3.57 6.90
CA VAL A 55 13.51 -3.20 5.50
C VAL A 55 12.10 -2.92 4.96
N LEU A 56 11.09 -3.66 5.42
CA LEU A 56 9.70 -3.48 4.99
C LEU A 56 9.06 -2.26 5.64
N HIS A 57 9.47 -1.92 6.87
CA HIS A 57 9.07 -0.66 7.51
C HIS A 57 9.61 0.57 6.79
N LYS A 58 10.82 0.47 6.22
CA LYS A 58 11.49 1.55 5.48
C LYS A 58 11.06 1.62 4.01
N ASN A 59 10.53 0.52 3.46
CA ASN A 59 10.15 0.40 2.05
C ASN A 59 8.70 -0.07 1.90
N PRO A 60 7.70 0.77 2.22
CA PRO A 60 6.29 0.37 2.17
C PRO A 60 5.80 -0.03 0.77
N ALA A 61 6.41 0.50 -0.30
CA ALA A 61 6.10 0.07 -1.67
C ALA A 61 6.52 -1.39 -1.93
N GLU A 62 7.65 -1.84 -1.37
CA GLU A 62 8.09 -3.22 -1.49
C GLU A 62 7.23 -4.15 -0.61
N LEU A 63 6.83 -3.70 0.59
CA LEU A 63 5.82 -4.39 1.40
C LEU A 63 4.53 -4.61 0.59
N ALA A 64 4.00 -3.57 -0.05
CA ALA A 64 2.80 -3.68 -0.88
C ALA A 64 2.97 -4.70 -2.02
N ARG A 65 4.12 -4.68 -2.71
CA ARG A 65 4.46 -5.67 -3.74
C ARG A 65 4.45 -7.09 -3.20
N MET A 66 5.10 -7.33 -2.06
CA MET A 66 5.16 -8.66 -1.45
C MET A 66 3.78 -9.16 -1.01
N VAL A 67 2.96 -8.29 -0.40
CA VAL A 67 1.56 -8.62 -0.05
C VAL A 67 0.76 -8.97 -1.30
N ARG A 68 0.92 -8.21 -2.40
CA ARG A 68 0.26 -8.52 -3.67
C ARG A 68 0.66 -9.89 -4.22
N LEU A 69 1.94 -10.23 -4.20
CA LEU A 69 2.46 -11.53 -4.64
C LEU A 69 1.94 -12.67 -3.76
N GLN A 70 1.85 -12.47 -2.44
CA GLN A 70 1.25 -13.43 -1.53
C GLN A 70 -0.21 -13.72 -1.92
N LEU A 71 -1.01 -12.66 -2.15
CA LEU A 71 -2.41 -12.81 -2.55
C LEU A 71 -2.56 -13.48 -3.92
N GLU A 72 -1.66 -13.24 -4.86
CA GLU A 72 -1.61 -13.96 -6.14
C GLU A 72 -1.36 -15.46 -5.92
N GLY A 73 -0.44 -15.80 -5.00
CA GLY A 73 -0.22 -17.18 -4.55
C GLY A 73 -1.47 -17.80 -3.91
N ASP A 74 -2.15 -17.06 -3.04
CA ASP A 74 -3.38 -17.51 -2.38
C ASP A 74 -4.51 -17.78 -3.39
N ILE A 75 -4.67 -16.92 -4.40
CA ILE A 75 -5.64 -17.12 -5.49
C ILE A 75 -5.34 -18.44 -6.21
N ALA A 76 -4.08 -18.71 -6.55
CA ALA A 76 -3.69 -19.95 -7.21
C ALA A 76 -3.95 -21.18 -6.31
N ALA A 77 -3.63 -21.08 -5.02
CA ALA A 77 -3.88 -22.12 -4.03
C ALA A 77 -5.37 -22.43 -3.89
N MET A 78 -6.23 -21.41 -3.77
CA MET A 78 -7.68 -21.58 -3.66
C MET A 78 -8.27 -22.26 -4.91
N GLN A 79 -7.79 -21.90 -6.10
CA GLN A 79 -8.22 -22.56 -7.34
C GLN A 79 -7.82 -24.04 -7.38
N THR A 80 -6.60 -24.36 -6.96
CA THR A 80 -6.10 -25.73 -6.90
C THR A 80 -6.86 -26.56 -5.87
N GLY A 81 -7.09 -26.01 -4.68
CA GLY A 81 -7.90 -26.67 -3.64
C GLY A 81 -9.33 -26.93 -4.08
N LEU A 82 -9.97 -25.97 -4.76
CA LEU A 82 -11.33 -26.16 -5.28
C LEU A 82 -11.41 -27.24 -6.37
N ARG A 83 -10.40 -27.36 -7.22
CA ARG A 83 -10.30 -28.46 -8.21
C ARG A 83 -10.17 -29.80 -7.51
N ALA A 84 -9.22 -29.93 -6.58
CA ALA A 84 -8.99 -31.16 -5.83
C ALA A 84 -10.24 -31.60 -5.04
N LEU A 85 -10.94 -30.65 -4.41
CA LEU A 85 -12.19 -30.88 -3.70
C LEU A 85 -13.30 -31.40 -4.63
N ARG A 86 -13.44 -30.82 -5.82
CA ARG A 86 -14.44 -31.28 -6.79
C ARG A 86 -14.12 -32.68 -7.29
N ASP A 87 -12.84 -32.98 -7.51
CA ASP A 87 -12.39 -34.31 -7.94
C ASP A 87 -12.64 -35.37 -6.87
N SER A 88 -12.44 -35.06 -5.58
CA SER A 88 -12.71 -36.00 -4.47
C SER A 88 -14.21 -36.28 -4.28
N LEU A 89 -15.08 -35.35 -4.67
CA LEU A 89 -16.54 -35.51 -4.61
C LEU A 89 -17.11 -36.33 -5.78
N MET A 90 -16.30 -36.73 -6.77
CA MET A 90 -16.79 -37.51 -7.91
C MET A 90 -17.17 -38.94 -7.49
N PRO A 91 -18.39 -39.42 -7.82
CA PRO A 91 -18.91 -40.71 -7.34
C PRO A 91 -18.03 -41.92 -7.65
N HIS A 92 -17.29 -41.87 -8.77
CA HIS A 92 -16.41 -42.95 -9.22
C HIS A 92 -15.00 -42.90 -8.62
N LYS A 93 -14.66 -41.82 -7.89
CA LYS A 93 -13.37 -41.65 -7.19
C LYS A 93 -13.49 -41.69 -5.67
N ALA A 94 -14.70 -41.74 -5.14
CA ALA A 94 -14.96 -41.84 -3.71
C ALA A 94 -14.35 -43.14 -3.17
N THR A 95 -13.19 -43.03 -2.52
CA THR A 95 -12.57 -44.17 -1.84
C THR A 95 -13.41 -44.49 -0.61
N ARG A 96 -13.82 -45.76 -0.45
CA ARG A 96 -14.60 -46.23 0.69
C ARG A 96 -13.81 -45.95 1.99
N GLY A 97 -14.18 -44.88 2.71
CA GLY A 97 -13.57 -44.48 3.98
C GLY A 97 -13.19 -43.01 4.10
N GLU A 98 -13.22 -42.22 3.03
CA GLU A 98 -13.01 -40.77 3.13
C GLU A 98 -14.22 -40.11 3.81
N ILE A 99 -13.95 -39.32 4.85
CA ILE A 99 -14.94 -38.37 5.40
C ILE A 99 -15.25 -37.40 4.25
N GLY A 100 -16.42 -37.58 3.64
CA GLY A 100 -16.86 -36.72 2.54
C GLY A 100 -16.77 -35.26 2.96
N ALA A 101 -16.17 -34.42 2.10
CA ALA A 101 -16.07 -33.01 2.38
C ALA A 101 -17.46 -32.39 2.58
N HIS A 102 -17.58 -31.48 3.54
CA HIS A 102 -18.85 -30.83 3.82
C HIS A 102 -19.35 -30.07 2.57
N PRO A 103 -20.65 -30.14 2.22
CA PRO A 103 -21.18 -29.52 0.99
C PRO A 103 -20.85 -28.02 0.85
N GLY A 104 -20.73 -27.30 1.97
CA GLY A 104 -20.37 -25.87 2.00
C GLY A 104 -18.88 -25.55 1.84
N THR A 105 -17.98 -26.54 1.79
CA THR A 105 -16.53 -26.27 1.69
C THR A 105 -16.17 -25.59 0.37
N ALA A 106 -16.83 -25.94 -0.74
CA ALA A 106 -16.59 -25.31 -2.04
C ALA A 106 -16.89 -23.80 -2.04
N ASP A 107 -17.92 -23.38 -1.31
CA ASP A 107 -18.30 -21.97 -1.18
C ASP A 107 -17.26 -21.16 -0.40
N VAL A 108 -16.60 -21.79 0.59
CA VAL A 108 -15.48 -21.16 1.30
C VAL A 108 -14.34 -20.86 0.33
N TYR A 109 -13.87 -21.84 -0.44
CA TYR A 109 -12.82 -21.63 -1.44
C TYR A 109 -13.18 -20.53 -2.46
N ALA A 110 -14.43 -20.51 -2.92
CA ALA A 110 -14.90 -19.52 -3.87
C ALA A 110 -14.89 -18.10 -3.26
N ARG A 111 -15.36 -17.95 -2.02
CA ARG A 111 -15.38 -16.68 -1.30
C ARG A 111 -13.97 -16.19 -0.97
N GLU A 112 -13.10 -17.05 -0.46
CA GLU A 112 -11.71 -16.71 -0.13
C GLU A 112 -10.94 -16.27 -1.38
N LYS A 113 -11.11 -16.98 -2.50
CA LYS A 113 -10.55 -16.55 -3.79
C LYS A 113 -11.07 -15.18 -4.20
N ALA A 114 -12.37 -14.94 -4.11
CA ALA A 114 -12.97 -13.67 -4.51
C ALA A 114 -12.45 -12.51 -3.64
N TRP A 115 -12.34 -12.75 -2.32
CA TRP A 115 -11.72 -11.82 -1.39
C TRP A 115 -10.26 -11.54 -1.76
N ALA A 116 -9.45 -12.57 -2.01
CA ALA A 116 -8.04 -12.42 -2.37
C ALA A 116 -7.87 -11.63 -3.68
N CYS A 117 -8.70 -11.87 -4.69
CA CYS A 117 -8.72 -11.08 -5.93
C CYS A 117 -9.01 -9.59 -5.66
N ALA A 118 -10.04 -9.30 -4.87
CA ALA A 118 -10.40 -7.93 -4.53
C ALA A 118 -9.28 -7.24 -3.76
N MET A 119 -8.74 -7.90 -2.74
CA MET A 119 -7.66 -7.37 -1.92
C MET A 119 -6.39 -7.12 -2.74
N ARG A 120 -6.03 -8.04 -3.63
CA ARG A 120 -4.89 -7.92 -4.56
C ARG A 120 -5.03 -6.68 -5.45
N ASP A 121 -6.25 -6.39 -5.93
CA ASP A 121 -6.52 -5.18 -6.71
C ASP A 121 -6.36 -3.91 -5.86
N GLN A 122 -6.83 -3.91 -4.61
CA GLN A 122 -6.65 -2.77 -3.68
C GLN A 122 -5.19 -2.54 -3.36
N VAL A 123 -4.44 -3.59 -3.01
CA VAL A 123 -3.01 -3.52 -2.70
C VAL A 123 -2.23 -2.97 -3.90
N LYS A 124 -2.61 -3.35 -5.13
CA LYS A 124 -1.99 -2.80 -6.35
C LYS A 124 -2.17 -1.28 -6.47
N LEU A 125 -3.35 -0.75 -6.17
CA LEU A 125 -3.59 0.70 -6.16
C LEU A 125 -2.73 1.41 -5.12
N ILE A 126 -2.59 0.82 -3.93
CA ILE A 126 -1.72 1.35 -2.87
C ILE A 126 -0.24 1.29 -3.28
N GLU A 127 0.22 0.19 -3.88
CA GLU A 127 1.59 0.04 -4.41
C GLU A 127 1.90 1.16 -5.41
N GLU A 128 1.01 1.39 -6.39
CA GLU A 128 1.15 2.43 -7.40
C GLU A 128 1.20 3.84 -6.78
N ALA A 129 0.34 4.11 -5.79
CA ALA A 129 0.31 5.38 -5.08
C ALA A 129 1.58 5.63 -4.25
N LEU A 130 2.08 4.62 -3.52
CA LEU A 130 3.34 4.71 -2.76
C LEU A 130 4.54 4.98 -3.68
N ILE A 131 4.58 4.32 -4.84
CA ILE A 131 5.61 4.56 -5.86
C ILE A 131 5.53 5.99 -6.40
N ALA A 132 4.31 6.50 -6.64
CA ALA A 132 4.09 7.85 -7.13
C ALA A 132 4.56 8.90 -6.12
N VAL A 133 4.18 8.79 -4.85
CA VAL A 133 4.60 9.69 -3.76
C VAL A 133 6.13 9.72 -3.64
N CYS A 134 6.78 8.56 -3.59
CA CYS A 134 8.24 8.46 -3.51
C CYS A 134 8.95 9.12 -4.71
N LYS A 135 8.38 9.01 -5.92
CA LYS A 135 8.90 9.71 -7.12
C LYS A 135 8.71 11.22 -7.02
N SER A 136 7.57 11.70 -6.51
CA SER A 136 7.29 13.12 -6.31
C SER A 136 8.23 13.76 -5.29
N SER A 137 8.49 13.10 -4.16
CA SER A 137 9.44 13.59 -3.14
C SER A 137 10.87 13.67 -3.68
N ARG A 138 11.30 12.71 -4.52
CA ARG A 138 12.61 12.79 -5.21
C ARG A 138 12.69 13.91 -6.25
N ARG A 139 11.56 14.26 -6.87
CA ARG A 139 11.50 15.28 -7.92
C ARG A 139 11.49 16.70 -7.37
N GLN A 140 11.09 16.92 -6.11
CA GLN A 140 11.18 18.23 -5.44
C GLN A 140 12.66 18.56 -5.15
N PRO A 141 13.34 19.38 -5.98
CA PRO A 141 14.68 19.86 -5.67
C PRO A 141 14.52 20.97 -4.63
N ALA A 142 15.56 21.23 -3.83
CA ALA A 142 15.53 22.20 -2.74
C ALA A 142 14.97 23.57 -3.18
N THR A 143 13.67 23.82 -2.93
CA THR A 143 13.01 25.13 -3.05
C THR A 143 13.39 26.02 -1.86
N GLY A 144 14.66 25.97 -1.48
CA GLY A 144 15.20 26.52 -0.25
C GLY A 144 16.72 26.53 -0.22
N ALA A 145 17.39 26.58 -1.39
CA ALA A 145 18.77 27.03 -1.46
C ALA A 145 18.81 28.54 -1.18
N GLY A 146 18.57 28.91 0.08
CA GLY A 146 18.89 30.22 0.58
C GLY A 146 20.34 30.50 0.24
N ILE A 147 20.58 31.64 -0.42
CA ILE A 147 21.90 32.18 -0.74
C ILE A 147 22.71 32.16 0.55
N ARG A 148 23.55 31.13 0.74
CA ARG A 148 24.57 31.15 1.77
C ARG A 148 25.57 32.20 1.34
N ARG A 149 25.41 33.43 1.82
CA ARG A 149 26.44 34.45 1.73
C ARG A 149 27.68 33.87 2.38
N ARG A 150 28.71 33.61 1.56
CA ARG A 150 30.04 33.22 2.02
C ARG A 150 30.47 34.22 3.11
N PRO A 151 30.88 33.77 4.30
CA PRO A 151 31.41 34.69 5.31
C PRO A 151 32.62 35.40 4.68
N PRO A 152 32.75 36.73 4.85
CA PRO A 152 33.93 37.43 4.36
C PRO A 152 35.18 36.84 5.02
N LEU A 153 36.22 36.62 4.22
CA LEU A 153 37.53 36.18 4.69
C LEU A 153 38.04 37.20 5.74
N PRO A 154 38.63 36.74 6.86
CA PRO A 154 39.28 37.66 7.79
C PRO A 154 40.44 38.38 7.06
N GLY A 155 40.46 39.71 7.18
CA GLY A 155 41.50 40.56 6.59
C GLY A 155 42.90 40.25 7.16
N PRO A 156 43.97 40.60 6.44
CA PRO A 156 45.34 40.34 6.88
C PRO A 156 45.61 41.01 8.22
N ARG A 157 46.15 40.24 9.18
CA ARG A 157 46.55 40.74 10.49
C ARG A 157 47.69 41.75 10.32
N PRO A 158 47.59 42.97 10.89
CA PRO A 158 48.72 43.89 10.91
C PRO A 158 49.81 43.31 11.81
N MET A 159 51.00 43.11 11.24
CA MET A 159 52.22 42.93 12.00
C MET A 159 52.61 44.31 12.53
N GLY A 160 52.47 44.49 13.84
CA GLY A 160 53.00 45.65 14.57
C GLY A 160 54.52 45.63 14.62
N GLU A 161 55.04 46.83 14.88
CA GLU A 161 56.44 47.29 14.91
C GLU A 161 57.43 46.44 15.73
#